data_AF-A0A9W7AY74-F1
#
_entry.id   AF-A0A9W7AY74-F1
#
_cell.length_a   1.000
_cell.length_b   1.000
_cell.length_c   1.000
_cell.angle_alpha   90.00
_cell.angle_beta   90.00
_cell.angle_gamma   90.00
#
_symmetry.space_group_name_H-M   'P 1'
#
loop_
_entity.id
_entity.type
_entity.pdbx_description
1 polymer ?
#
loop_
_entity_poly.entity_id
_entity_poly.type
_entity_poly.pdbx_seq_one_letter_code
_entity_poly.pdbx_strand_id
1 'polypeptide(L)'
;MEEHANYGIDFIKATKTIKETCPYVKISGGISNLSFGFRGVTKIRESIHACFLHHAITESGMDVGIVNAKEMYHINDLEPDMLQICENLVFNKIPEATDDMLERTNYERACIVAKKEKKAPPRKPRGRPVKIPRMTFDYDNIAPVPAFEPPKPTSDAAQNYTPNPYQNSKLTHEKILEIRAKS
;
A
#
# COMPACT_ATOMS: atom_id res chain seq x y z
N MET A 1 5.53 -27.42 -5.04
CA MET A 1 4.91 -26.34 -4.23
C MET A 1 4.04 -25.41 -5.07
N GLU A 2 4.43 -25.10 -6.31
CA GLU A 2 3.63 -24.28 -7.23
C GLU A 2 2.22 -24.84 -7.49
N GLU A 3 2.08 -26.17 -7.58
CA GLU A 3 0.80 -26.86 -7.76
C GLU A 3 -0.24 -26.61 -6.65
N HIS A 4 0.21 -26.20 -5.44
CA HIS A 4 -0.69 -25.91 -4.31
C HIS A 4 -1.07 -24.44 -4.20
N ALA A 5 -0.43 -23.56 -4.97
CA ALA A 5 -0.62 -22.12 -4.86
C ALA A 5 -2.05 -21.69 -5.23
N ASN A 6 -2.72 -22.44 -6.13
CA ASN A 6 -4.05 -22.11 -6.61
C ASN A 6 -5.20 -22.70 -5.78
N TYR A 7 -4.93 -23.49 -4.73
CA TYR A 7 -5.98 -24.19 -3.98
C TYR A 7 -7.03 -23.25 -3.36
N GLY A 8 -6.62 -22.05 -2.92
CA GLY A 8 -7.56 -21.05 -2.40
C GLY A 8 -8.53 -20.57 -3.49
N ILE A 9 -7.99 -20.24 -4.66
CA ILE A 9 -8.76 -19.80 -5.82
C ILE A 9 -9.69 -20.91 -6.32
N ASP A 10 -9.16 -22.12 -6.44
CA ASP A 10 -9.91 -23.26 -6.96
C ASP A 10 -11.09 -23.60 -6.04
N PHE A 11 -10.89 -23.51 -4.73
CA PHE A 11 -11.98 -23.67 -3.77
C PHE A 11 -13.08 -22.63 -3.95
N ILE A 12 -12.72 -21.33 -4.07
CA ILE A 12 -13.68 -20.22 -4.25
C ILE A 12 -14.43 -20.37 -5.59
N LYS A 13 -13.71 -20.70 -6.67
CA LYS A 13 -14.33 -20.94 -7.98
C LYS A 13 -15.25 -22.16 -7.96
N ALA A 14 -14.82 -23.27 -7.37
CA ALA A 14 -15.64 -24.47 -7.27
C ALA A 14 -16.90 -24.23 -6.42
N THR A 15 -16.77 -23.53 -5.28
CA THR A 15 -17.93 -23.17 -4.45
C THR A 15 -18.94 -22.36 -5.25
N LYS A 16 -18.47 -21.35 -5.98
CA LYS A 16 -19.33 -20.51 -6.82
C LYS A 16 -20.07 -21.33 -7.88
N THR A 17 -19.35 -22.16 -8.64
CA THR A 17 -19.95 -23.02 -9.68
C THR A 17 -20.98 -23.98 -9.08
N ILE A 18 -20.71 -24.56 -7.91
CA ILE A 18 -21.63 -25.48 -7.23
C ILE A 18 -22.89 -24.75 -6.78
N LYS A 19 -22.79 -23.53 -6.24
CA LYS A 19 -23.96 -22.75 -5.83
C LYS A 19 -24.81 -22.32 -7.04
N GLU A 20 -24.17 -21.99 -8.17
CA GLU A 20 -24.87 -21.64 -9.41
C GLU A 20 -25.60 -22.84 -10.03
N THR A 21 -24.97 -24.02 -10.02
CA THR A 21 -25.56 -25.25 -10.59
C THR A 21 -26.59 -25.91 -9.67
N CYS A 22 -26.40 -25.82 -8.36
CA CYS A 22 -27.21 -26.47 -7.34
C CYS A 22 -27.63 -25.45 -6.26
N PRO A 23 -28.71 -24.67 -6.45
CA PRO A 23 -29.03 -23.51 -5.60
C PRO A 23 -29.34 -23.86 -4.13
N TYR A 24 -29.77 -25.10 -3.85
CA TYR A 24 -30.16 -25.53 -2.50
C TYR A 24 -29.05 -26.21 -1.70
N VAL A 25 -27.90 -26.49 -2.32
CA VAL A 25 -26.81 -27.14 -1.58
C VAL A 25 -26.09 -26.14 -0.69
N LYS A 26 -25.67 -26.63 0.47
CA LYS A 26 -24.83 -25.90 1.40
C LYS A 26 -23.39 -26.36 1.24
N ILE A 27 -22.47 -25.42 1.28
CA ILE A 27 -21.05 -25.74 1.17
C ILE A 27 -20.35 -25.48 2.50
N SER A 28 -19.54 -26.46 2.90
CA SER A 28 -18.72 -26.41 4.10
C SER A 28 -17.25 -26.66 3.78
N GLY A 29 -16.35 -26.07 4.56
CA GLY A 29 -14.91 -26.18 4.37
C GLY A 29 -14.12 -26.08 5.67
N GLY A 30 -13.06 -26.88 5.78
CA GLY A 30 -12.13 -26.85 6.91
C GLY A 30 -11.03 -25.81 6.71
N ILE A 31 -11.21 -24.62 7.31
CA ILE A 31 -10.35 -23.45 7.04
C ILE A 31 -8.96 -23.59 7.69
N SER A 32 -8.85 -24.33 8.78
CA SER A 32 -7.59 -24.60 9.48
C SER A 32 -6.54 -25.34 8.62
N ASN A 33 -6.95 -25.97 7.52
CA ASN A 33 -6.05 -26.68 6.61
C ASN A 33 -5.20 -25.70 5.78
N LEU A 34 -5.75 -24.53 5.46
CA LEU A 34 -5.09 -23.52 4.62
C LEU A 34 -3.82 -22.97 5.29
N SER A 35 -3.80 -22.90 6.62
CA SER A 35 -2.72 -22.30 7.40
C SER A 35 -1.70 -23.30 7.95
N PHE A 36 -1.66 -24.53 7.42
CA PHE A 36 -0.80 -25.61 7.94
C PHE A 36 0.70 -25.26 7.90
N GLY A 37 1.15 -24.54 6.87
CA GLY A 37 2.55 -24.12 6.73
C GLY A 37 3.02 -23.10 7.79
N PHE A 38 2.09 -22.36 8.39
CA PHE A 38 2.39 -21.25 9.31
C PHE A 38 2.17 -21.62 10.77
N ARG A 39 2.40 -22.89 11.12
CA ARG A 39 2.30 -23.39 12.50
C ARG A 39 3.21 -22.60 13.44
N GLY A 40 2.70 -22.39 14.65
CA GLY A 40 3.40 -21.69 15.74
C GLY A 40 3.16 -20.18 15.81
N VAL A 41 2.46 -19.57 14.84
CA VAL A 41 2.11 -18.14 14.89
C VAL A 41 0.59 -17.97 14.70
N THR A 42 -0.15 -17.88 15.81
CA THR A 42 -1.63 -17.80 15.79
C THR A 42 -2.12 -16.59 15.02
N LYS A 43 -1.57 -15.39 15.29
CA LYS A 43 -1.91 -14.13 14.60
C LYS A 43 -1.93 -14.26 13.07
N ILE A 44 -0.95 -14.98 12.51
CA ILE A 44 -0.84 -15.17 11.05
C ILE A 44 -1.89 -16.14 10.54
N ARG A 45 -2.07 -17.28 11.21
CA ARG A 45 -3.07 -18.27 10.82
C ARG A 45 -4.46 -17.66 10.80
N GLU A 46 -4.79 -16.90 11.84
CA GLU A 46 -6.08 -16.23 11.96
C GLU A 46 -6.27 -15.14 10.90
N SER A 47 -5.21 -14.40 10.54
CA SER A 47 -5.25 -13.42 9.45
C SER A 47 -5.58 -14.09 8.10
N ILE A 48 -4.94 -15.23 7.80
CA ILE A 48 -5.23 -16.01 6.59
C ILE A 48 -6.68 -16.50 6.60
N HIS A 49 -7.14 -17.03 7.74
CA HIS A 49 -8.52 -17.52 7.88
C HIS A 49 -9.55 -16.41 7.65
N ALA A 50 -9.34 -15.23 8.25
CA ALA A 50 -10.24 -14.09 8.12
C ALA A 50 -10.32 -13.60 6.66
N CYS A 51 -9.16 -13.48 6.00
CA CYS A 51 -9.10 -13.11 4.59
C CYS A 51 -9.83 -14.13 3.71
N PHE A 52 -9.50 -15.42 3.84
CA PHE A 52 -10.11 -16.47 3.04
C PHE A 52 -11.62 -16.57 3.23
N LEU A 53 -12.08 -16.54 4.49
CA LEU A 53 -13.51 -16.58 4.83
C LEU A 53 -14.27 -15.40 4.24
N HIS A 54 -13.72 -14.20 4.35
CA HIS A 54 -14.35 -13.01 3.80
C HIS A 54 -14.67 -13.20 2.32
N HIS A 55 -13.67 -13.59 1.52
CA HIS A 55 -13.85 -13.82 0.08
C HIS A 55 -14.70 -15.05 -0.24
N ALA A 56 -14.54 -16.16 0.48
CA ALA A 56 -15.38 -17.35 0.26
C ALA A 56 -16.86 -17.10 0.56
N ILE A 57 -17.16 -16.28 1.57
CA ILE A 57 -18.55 -15.92 1.89
C ILE A 57 -19.09 -14.89 0.89
N THR A 58 -18.34 -13.82 0.62
CA THR A 58 -18.83 -12.71 -0.23
C THR A 58 -18.84 -13.03 -1.72
N GLU A 59 -17.84 -13.76 -2.23
CA GLU A 59 -17.70 -14.01 -3.68
C GLU A 59 -18.33 -15.32 -4.14
N SER A 60 -18.26 -16.39 -3.33
CA SER A 60 -18.75 -17.71 -3.71
C SER A 60 -19.97 -18.21 -2.95
N GLY A 61 -20.39 -17.52 -1.88
CA GLY A 61 -21.59 -17.88 -1.12
C GLY A 61 -21.42 -19.12 -0.24
N MET A 62 -20.22 -19.33 0.31
CA MET A 62 -19.95 -20.38 1.29
C MET A 62 -20.82 -20.22 2.55
N ASP A 63 -21.50 -21.29 2.98
CA ASP A 63 -22.50 -21.22 4.04
C ASP A 63 -21.94 -21.52 5.44
N VAL A 64 -21.04 -22.50 5.55
CA VAL A 64 -20.56 -23.02 6.84
C VAL A 64 -19.04 -23.21 6.79
N GLY A 65 -18.34 -22.89 7.88
CA GLY A 65 -16.89 -23.13 8.00
C GLY A 65 -16.54 -23.85 9.29
N ILE A 66 -15.67 -24.86 9.22
CA ILE A 66 -15.09 -25.48 10.41
C ILE A 66 -13.90 -24.64 10.85
N VAL A 67 -14.11 -23.84 11.90
CA VAL A 67 -13.17 -22.83 12.42
C VAL A 67 -12.92 -23.01 13.91
N ASN A 68 -11.80 -22.45 14.39
CA ASN A 68 -11.61 -22.25 15.83
C ASN A 68 -12.33 -20.95 16.26
N ALA A 69 -13.48 -21.06 16.92
CA ALA A 69 -14.31 -19.91 17.29
C ALA A 69 -13.64 -18.92 18.26
N LYS A 70 -12.64 -19.36 19.03
CA LYS A 70 -11.94 -18.51 20.01
C LYS A 70 -10.87 -17.62 19.36
N GLU A 71 -10.34 -18.05 18.23
CA GLU A 71 -9.16 -17.49 17.56
C GLU A 71 -9.55 -17.07 16.14
N MET A 72 -10.34 -16.00 16.05
CA MET A 72 -10.80 -15.44 14.77
C MET A 72 -10.70 -13.91 14.80
N TYR A 73 -9.90 -13.36 13.89
CA TYR A 73 -9.86 -11.91 13.66
C TYR A 73 -11.00 -11.47 12.74
N HIS A 74 -11.49 -10.26 12.97
CA HIS A 74 -12.33 -9.58 12.00
C HIS A 74 -11.45 -8.95 10.91
N ILE A 75 -11.88 -8.99 9.64
CA ILE A 75 -11.06 -8.49 8.51
C ILE A 75 -10.70 -7.01 8.67
N ASN A 76 -11.60 -6.20 9.22
CA ASN A 76 -11.38 -4.76 9.45
C ASN A 76 -10.33 -4.47 10.53
N ASP A 77 -10.02 -5.44 11.39
CA ASP A 77 -9.03 -5.27 12.47
C ASP A 77 -7.61 -5.64 12.01
N LEU A 78 -7.46 -6.17 10.79
CA LEU A 78 -6.15 -6.50 10.23
C LEU A 78 -5.41 -5.22 9.81
N GLU A 79 -4.10 -5.21 10.07
CA GLU A 79 -3.21 -4.20 9.49
C GLU A 79 -3.28 -4.27 7.95
N PRO A 80 -3.31 -3.12 7.23
CA PRO A 80 -3.47 -3.10 5.77
C PRO A 80 -2.39 -3.89 5.04
N ASP A 81 -1.13 -3.77 5.49
CA ASP A 81 -0.01 -4.56 4.93
C ASP A 81 -0.23 -6.06 5.10
N MET A 82 -0.84 -6.48 6.22
CA MET A 82 -1.07 -7.87 6.54
C MET A 82 -2.22 -8.42 5.67
N LEU A 83 -3.31 -7.67 5.55
CA LEU A 83 -4.39 -7.99 4.63
C LEU A 83 -3.87 -8.16 3.20
N GLN A 84 -3.03 -7.25 2.72
CA GLN A 84 -2.47 -7.33 1.37
C GLN A 84 -1.59 -8.58 1.16
N ILE A 85 -0.74 -8.94 2.13
CA ILE A 85 0.08 -10.17 2.05
C ILE A 85 -0.84 -11.41 2.06
N CYS A 86 -1.88 -11.43 2.90
CA CYS A 86 -2.85 -12.52 2.94
C CYS A 86 -3.61 -12.68 1.61
N GLU A 87 -4.09 -11.59 1.04
CA GLU A 87 -4.78 -11.63 -0.25
C GLU A 87 -3.87 -12.12 -1.36
N ASN A 88 -2.62 -11.63 -1.41
CA ASN A 88 -1.64 -12.07 -2.40
C ASN A 88 -1.38 -13.58 -2.30
N LEU A 89 -1.35 -14.12 -1.08
CA LEU A 89 -1.17 -15.54 -0.81
C LEU A 89 -2.41 -16.36 -1.20
N VAL A 90 -3.61 -15.95 -0.78
CA VAL A 90 -4.86 -16.71 -1.01
C VAL A 90 -5.23 -16.73 -2.49
N PHE A 91 -5.04 -15.61 -3.19
CA PHE A 91 -5.37 -15.46 -4.60
C PHE A 91 -4.19 -15.66 -5.55
N ASN A 92 -3.04 -16.08 -5.04
CA ASN A 92 -1.81 -16.29 -5.81
C ASN A 92 -1.54 -15.12 -6.80
N LYS A 93 -1.69 -13.87 -6.34
CA LYS A 93 -1.58 -12.67 -7.20
C LYS A 93 -0.13 -12.41 -7.65
N ILE A 94 0.83 -12.86 -6.85
CA ILE A 94 2.26 -12.60 -7.02
C ILE A 94 3.02 -13.91 -6.75
N PRO A 95 3.98 -14.31 -7.59
CA PRO A 95 4.73 -15.55 -7.39
C PRO A 95 5.52 -15.57 -6.07
N GLU A 96 5.97 -14.41 -5.59
CA GLU A 96 6.71 -14.31 -4.32
C GLU A 96 5.82 -14.16 -3.08
N ALA A 97 4.49 -14.34 -3.18
CA ALA A 97 3.58 -14.15 -2.04
C ALA A 97 3.90 -15.07 -0.85
N THR A 98 4.43 -16.27 -1.10
CA THR A 98 4.84 -17.20 -0.07
C THR A 98 6.04 -16.67 0.72
N ASP A 99 7.02 -16.08 0.03
CA ASP A 99 8.23 -15.55 0.66
C ASP A 99 7.90 -14.32 1.52
N ASP A 100 7.09 -13.40 1.00
CA ASP A 100 6.60 -12.23 1.74
C ASP A 100 5.87 -12.65 3.04
N MET A 101 5.09 -13.75 2.98
CA MET A 101 4.40 -14.28 4.14
C MET A 101 5.34 -14.98 5.15
N LEU A 102 6.36 -15.68 4.66
CA LEU A 102 7.40 -16.29 5.49
C LEU A 102 8.22 -15.22 6.23
N GLU A 103 8.60 -14.13 5.57
CA GLU A 103 9.26 -12.99 6.20
C GLU A 103 8.40 -12.39 7.32
N ARG A 104 7.11 -12.17 7.03
CA ARG A 104 6.15 -11.69 8.02
C ARG A 104 6.01 -12.66 9.21
N THR A 105 6.06 -13.96 8.94
CA THR A 105 6.05 -15.01 9.98
C THR A 105 7.27 -14.96 10.87
N ASN A 106 8.45 -14.80 10.29
CA ASN A 106 9.69 -14.68 11.05
C ASN A 106 9.70 -13.42 11.92
N TYR A 107 9.17 -12.31 11.39
CA TYR A 107 8.99 -11.07 12.15
C TYR A 107 8.07 -11.26 13.36
N GLU A 108 6.88 -11.86 13.18
CA GLU A 108 5.94 -12.08 14.29
C GLU A 108 6.51 -13.06 15.32
N ARG A 109 7.26 -14.09 14.90
CA ARG A 109 8.02 -14.96 15.82
C ARG A 109 9.03 -14.16 16.64
N ALA A 110 9.81 -13.30 16.00
CA ALA A 110 10.78 -12.45 16.68
C ALA A 110 10.10 -11.47 17.66
N CYS A 111 8.93 -10.93 17.31
CA CYS A 111 8.12 -10.11 18.23
C CYS A 111 7.65 -10.90 19.47
N ILE A 112 7.22 -12.16 19.30
CA ILE A 112 6.84 -13.03 20.42
C ILE A 112 8.03 -13.29 21.35
N VAL A 113 9.22 -13.54 20.79
CA VAL A 113 10.46 -13.73 21.57
C VAL A 113 10.85 -12.44 22.30
N ALA A 114 10.84 -11.30 21.62
CA ALA A 114 11.15 -10.00 22.22
C ALA A 114 10.20 -9.65 23.38
N LYS A 115 8.90 -9.97 23.25
CA LYS A 115 7.92 -9.82 24.34
C LYS A 115 8.25 -10.69 25.54
N LYS A 116 8.67 -11.95 25.32
CA LYS A 116 9.10 -12.85 26.41
C LYS A 116 10.35 -12.33 27.12
N GLU A 117 11.29 -11.77 26.36
CA GLU A 117 12.55 -11.22 26.88
C GLU A 117 12.43 -9.76 27.40
N LYS A 118 11.24 -9.14 27.33
CA LYS A 118 10.99 -7.72 27.65
C LYS A 118 11.90 -6.74 26.89
N LYS A 119 12.31 -7.08 25.67
CA LYS A 119 13.10 -6.21 24.79
C LYS A 119 12.19 -5.43 23.84
N ALA A 120 12.71 -4.34 23.26
CA ALA A 120 12.01 -3.60 22.22
C ALA A 120 11.71 -4.53 21.02
N PRO A 121 10.53 -4.42 20.40
CA PRO A 121 10.19 -5.24 19.26
C PRO A 121 11.13 -4.95 18.07
N PRO A 122 11.45 -5.94 17.23
CA PRO A 122 12.21 -5.72 16.02
C PRO A 122 11.48 -4.74 15.09
N ARG A 123 12.20 -4.12 14.16
CA ARG A 123 11.59 -3.26 13.14
C ARG A 123 10.77 -4.11 12.17
N LYS A 124 9.54 -3.68 11.90
CA LYS A 124 8.67 -4.31 10.89
C LYS A 124 9.35 -4.29 9.52
N PRO A 125 9.39 -5.41 8.78
CA PRO A 125 9.91 -5.42 7.41
C PRO A 125 9.08 -4.42 6.59
N ARG A 126 9.77 -3.58 5.79
CA ARG A 126 9.07 -2.68 4.88
C ARG A 126 8.50 -3.54 3.77
N GLY A 127 7.18 -3.55 3.63
CA GLY A 127 6.54 -4.20 2.48
C GLY A 127 6.99 -3.54 1.17
N ARG A 128 6.68 -4.18 0.04
CA ARG A 128 6.96 -3.61 -1.27
C ARG A 128 6.14 -2.32 -1.44
N PRO A 129 6.73 -1.22 -1.92
CA PRO A 129 5.98 -0.01 -2.16
C PRO A 129 4.89 -0.28 -3.21
N VAL A 130 3.66 0.13 -2.92
CA VAL A 130 2.57 0.10 -3.91
C VAL A 130 2.99 0.99 -5.08
N LYS A 131 3.08 0.42 -6.28
CA LYS A 131 3.35 1.19 -7.51
C LYS A 131 2.10 2.00 -7.85
N ILE A 132 2.03 3.22 -7.34
CA ILE A 132 0.97 4.16 -7.71
C ILE A 132 1.36 4.73 -9.09
N PRO A 133 0.57 4.51 -10.16
CA PRO A 133 0.87 5.09 -11.46
C PRO A 133 0.84 6.62 -11.36
N ARG A 134 1.79 7.29 -12.02
CA ARG A 134 1.81 8.75 -12.08
C ARG A 134 0.54 9.23 -12.79
N MET A 135 -0.14 10.22 -12.20
CA MET A 135 -1.24 10.91 -12.86
C MET A 135 -0.68 11.69 -14.04
N THR A 136 -1.15 11.37 -15.24
CA THR A 136 -0.78 12.06 -16.48
C THR A 136 -1.70 13.25 -16.67
N PHE A 137 -1.13 14.43 -16.87
CA PHE A 137 -1.88 15.64 -17.18
C PHE A 137 -1.81 15.96 -18.68
N ASP A 138 -2.76 16.76 -19.18
CA ASP A 138 -2.83 17.14 -20.60
C ASP A 138 -1.53 17.80 -21.10
N TYR A 139 -0.81 18.50 -20.21
CA TYR A 139 0.45 19.17 -20.52
C TYR A 139 1.70 18.26 -20.48
N ASP A 140 1.62 17.03 -19.93
CA ASP A 140 2.74 16.09 -19.95
C ASP A 140 3.08 15.61 -21.39
N ASN A 141 2.11 15.73 -22.32
CA ASN A 141 2.25 15.36 -23.73
C ASN A 141 2.76 16.51 -24.62
N ILE A 142 2.97 17.70 -24.06
CA ILE A 142 3.48 18.84 -24.82
C ILE A 142 4.99 18.67 -24.93
N ALA A 143 5.48 18.51 -26.17
CA ALA A 143 6.90 18.45 -26.42
C ALA A 143 7.57 19.72 -25.88
N PRO A 144 8.65 19.62 -25.08
CA PRO A 144 9.32 20.79 -24.53
C PRO A 144 9.82 21.66 -25.68
N VAL A 145 9.33 22.89 -25.74
CA VAL A 145 9.83 23.86 -26.72
C VAL A 145 11.23 24.27 -26.27
N PRO A 146 12.28 24.05 -27.09
CA PRO A 146 13.62 24.51 -26.76
C PRO A 146 13.61 26.03 -26.58
N ALA A 147 13.92 26.48 -25.35
CA ALA A 147 14.06 27.91 -25.06
C ALA A 147 15.37 28.42 -25.67
N PHE A 148 15.33 28.87 -26.92
CA PHE A 148 16.49 29.47 -27.58
C PHE A 148 16.79 30.90 -27.12
N GLU A 149 15.79 31.57 -26.52
CA GLU A 149 15.92 32.91 -25.99
C GLU A 149 15.39 32.97 -24.56
N PRO A 150 16.05 33.70 -23.65
CA PRO A 150 15.49 33.96 -22.34
C PRO A 150 14.11 34.61 -22.49
N PRO A 151 13.14 34.28 -21.62
CA PRO A 151 11.82 34.89 -21.69
C PRO A 151 11.97 36.41 -21.62
N LYS A 152 11.22 37.13 -22.47
CA LYS A 152 11.23 38.59 -22.44
C LYS A 152 10.92 39.08 -21.02
N PRO A 153 11.61 40.13 -20.54
CA PRO A 153 11.35 40.65 -19.21
C PRO A 153 9.88 41.09 -19.11
N THR A 154 9.24 40.80 -17.98
CA THR A 154 7.80 41.03 -17.80
C THR A 154 7.42 42.49 -17.62
N SER A 155 8.35 43.34 -17.19
CA SER A 155 8.07 44.76 -16.95
C SER A 155 8.19 45.59 -18.23
N ASP A 156 7.22 46.48 -18.47
CA ASP A 156 7.22 47.43 -19.59
C ASP A 156 8.50 48.28 -19.62
N ALA A 157 9.03 48.62 -18.44
CA ALA A 157 10.26 49.41 -18.33
C ALA A 157 11.50 48.67 -18.85
N ALA A 158 11.59 47.37 -18.56
CA ALA A 158 12.68 46.52 -19.04
C ALA A 158 12.52 46.17 -20.53
N GLN A 159 11.28 46.08 -21.04
CA GLN A 159 11.02 45.88 -22.46
C GLN A 159 11.37 47.12 -23.29
N ASN A 160 11.07 48.32 -22.77
CA ASN A 160 11.30 49.59 -23.46
C ASN A 160 12.67 50.21 -23.19
N TYR A 161 13.58 49.48 -22.50
CA TYR A 161 14.88 49.97 -22.04
C TYR A 161 14.81 51.34 -21.34
N THR A 162 13.68 51.65 -20.70
CA THR A 162 13.50 52.91 -20.02
C THR A 162 14.20 52.84 -18.67
N PRO A 163 15.08 53.79 -18.32
CA PRO A 163 15.65 53.87 -16.98
C PRO A 163 14.52 53.91 -15.96
N ASN A 164 14.65 53.14 -14.86
CA ASN A 164 13.64 53.14 -13.81
C ASN A 164 13.45 54.59 -13.29
N PRO A 165 12.25 55.18 -13.40
CA PRO A 165 12.00 56.57 -12.99
C PRO A 165 11.97 56.74 -11.47
N TYR A 166 12.23 55.66 -10.70
CA TYR A 166 12.28 55.71 -9.24
C TYR A 166 13.32 56.72 -8.74
N GLN A 167 12.85 57.92 -8.44
CA GLN A 167 13.54 58.86 -7.56
C GLN A 167 13.30 58.40 -6.13
N ASN A 168 14.39 58.08 -5.42
CA ASN A 168 14.35 57.61 -4.04
C ASN A 168 13.40 58.46 -3.19
N SER A 169 12.48 57.81 -2.47
CA SER A 169 11.58 58.53 -1.56
C SER A 169 12.40 59.32 -0.53
N LYS A 170 11.97 60.55 -0.20
CA LYS A 170 12.63 61.40 0.80
C LYS A 170 12.63 60.81 2.22
N LEU A 171 11.90 59.71 2.43
CA LEU A 171 11.82 58.96 3.68
C LEU A 171 12.87 57.82 3.67
N THR A 172 14.14 58.16 3.53
CA THR A 172 15.24 57.18 3.63
C THR A 172 15.97 57.32 4.96
N HIS A 173 16.23 56.18 5.59
CA HIS A 173 16.96 56.09 6.86
C HIS A 173 18.42 56.58 6.66
N GLU A 174 18.97 57.30 7.63
CA GLU A 174 20.27 58.00 7.53
C GLU A 174 21.43 57.10 7.07
N LYS A 175 21.52 55.88 7.61
CA LYS A 175 22.49 54.85 7.19
C LYS A 175 22.47 54.53 5.68
N ILE A 176 21.32 54.63 5.02
CA ILE A 176 21.20 54.36 3.58
C ILE A 176 21.72 55.57 2.78
N LEU A 177 21.60 56.79 3.30
CA LEU A 177 22.17 58.00 2.69
C LEU A 177 23.70 57.99 2.74
N GLU A 178 24.28 57.59 3.88
CA GLU A 178 25.74 57.51 4.04
C GLU A 178 26.40 56.52 3.06
N ILE A 179 25.75 55.37 2.81
CA ILE A 179 26.25 54.38 1.86
C ILE A 179 26.16 54.91 0.42
N ARG A 180 25.07 55.62 0.08
CA ARG A 180 24.87 56.21 -1.24
C ARG A 180 25.80 57.39 -1.54
N ALA A 181 26.23 58.14 -0.52
CA ALA A 181 27.17 59.25 -0.69
C ALA A 181 28.61 58.77 -0.99
N LYS A 182 28.92 57.50 -0.73
CA LYS A 182 30.23 56.90 -0.99
C LYS A 182 30.35 56.23 -2.37
N SER A 183 29.23 56.02 -3.07
CA SER A 183 29.15 55.43 -4.41
C SER A 183 29.00 56.49 -5.48
#